data_AF-A0AAF0E325-F1
#
_entry.id   AF-A0AAF0E325-F1
#
_cell.length_a   1.000
_cell.length_b   1.000
_cell.length_c   1.000
_cell.angle_alpha   90.00
_cell.angle_beta   90.00
_cell.angle_gamma   90.00
#
_symmetry.space_group_name_H-M   'P 1'
#
loop_
_entity.id
_entity.type
_entity.pdbx_description
1 polymer ?
#
loop_
_entity_poly.entity_id
_entity_poly.type
_entity_poly.pdbx_seq_one_letter_code
_entity_poly.pdbx_strand_id
1 'polypeptide(L)'
;MASLIVPRVATRAVLRPASVRALSVSAVARAWPAPGSPGTTGPEVLSPVHDQLNVSKDHELPRYHARPPKVQPDYSEGPSALEKAGQLFLFTEMARGLWITLENFFRPPYTILYPFEKGPMSPRFRGEHALRRYPTGEERCIACKLCEAICPALAITIESEPRADGARRTTRYDIDMTKCIYCGFCQEACPVDAIVETQTLEFATETREELFYNKEKLLANGDRAEAEIASNIYADHLQR
;
A
#
# COMPACT_ATOMS: atom_id res chain seq x y z
N MET A 1 -47.68 -55.68 41.65
CA MET A 1 -47.19 -55.36 43.02
C MET A 1 -46.46 -54.03 42.91
N ALA A 2 -47.20 -52.93 43.03
CA ALA A 2 -47.36 -52.14 44.27
C ALA A 2 -46.16 -51.18 44.45
N SER A 3 -46.27 -49.89 44.08
CA SER A 3 -46.97 -48.79 44.77
C SER A 3 -46.03 -48.03 45.72
N LEU A 4 -46.36 -46.74 45.90
CA LEU A 4 -46.06 -45.83 47.03
C LEU A 4 -44.88 -44.84 46.87
N ILE A 5 -45.07 -43.50 46.79
CA ILE A 5 -45.66 -42.52 47.76
C ILE A 5 -44.62 -42.16 48.86
N VAL A 6 -43.88 -41.01 48.79
CA VAL A 6 -44.12 -39.68 49.48
C VAL A 6 -43.34 -39.59 50.84
N PRO A 7 -43.08 -38.43 51.53
CA PRO A 7 -42.62 -37.06 51.17
C PRO A 7 -41.70 -36.34 52.24
N ARG A 8 -41.42 -35.03 51.98
CA ARG A 8 -41.32 -33.83 52.91
C ARG A 8 -40.42 -33.83 54.17
N VAL A 9 -39.60 -32.78 54.30
CA VAL A 9 -39.63 -31.66 55.32
C VAL A 9 -38.61 -30.60 54.81
N ALA A 10 -38.87 -29.33 54.47
CA ALA A 10 -39.58 -28.20 55.08
C ALA A 10 -38.89 -27.56 56.30
N THR A 11 -37.99 -26.59 56.08
CA THR A 11 -37.81 -25.46 57.02
C THR A 11 -37.61 -24.15 56.25
N ARG A 12 -38.26 -23.10 56.77
CA ARG A 12 -38.56 -21.83 56.12
C ARG A 12 -37.83 -20.72 56.90
N ALA A 13 -37.26 -19.79 56.14
CA ALA A 13 -37.12 -18.35 56.41
C ALA A 13 -36.49 -17.84 57.71
N VAL A 14 -35.47 -16.98 57.57
CA VAL A 14 -35.43 -15.67 58.24
C VAL A 14 -34.91 -14.61 57.26
N LEU A 15 -35.68 -13.52 57.13
CA LEU A 15 -35.41 -12.34 56.30
C LEU A 15 -34.79 -11.20 57.15
N ARG A 16 -34.11 -10.28 56.43
CA ARG A 16 -33.86 -8.84 56.66
C ARG A 16 -32.45 -8.44 57.14
N PRO A 17 -32.00 -7.18 56.91
CA PRO A 17 -32.48 -6.12 56.00
C PRO A 17 -31.40 -5.48 55.12
N ALA A 18 -31.87 -4.69 54.14
CA ALA A 18 -31.10 -3.82 53.27
C ALA A 18 -30.37 -2.69 54.03
N SER A 19 -29.18 -2.34 53.57
CA SER A 19 -28.60 -1.01 53.77
C SER A 19 -28.07 -0.45 52.45
N VAL A 20 -28.41 0.82 52.27
CA VAL A 20 -28.27 1.69 51.10
C VAL A 20 -26.81 1.83 50.67
N ARG A 21 -26.51 1.70 49.37
CA ARG A 21 -25.32 2.32 48.77
C ARG A 21 -25.67 3.05 47.48
N ALA A 22 -25.15 4.26 47.45
CA ALA A 22 -25.40 5.33 46.52
C ALA A 22 -24.90 5.04 45.10
N LEU A 23 -25.57 5.70 44.15
CA LEU A 23 -25.22 5.80 42.74
C LEU A 23 -23.81 6.40 42.58
N SER A 24 -22.90 5.71 41.88
CA SER A 24 -21.74 6.34 41.24
C SER A 24 -21.75 6.03 39.75
N VAL A 25 -21.64 7.11 38.98
CA VAL A 25 -21.81 7.23 37.53
C VAL A 25 -20.75 6.44 36.77
N SER A 26 -21.18 5.86 35.66
CA SER A 26 -20.45 5.03 34.70
C SER A 26 -19.10 5.58 34.25
N ALA A 27 -18.07 4.73 34.30
CA ALA A 27 -16.89 4.81 33.43
C ALA A 27 -16.71 3.45 32.74
N VAL A 28 -17.06 3.38 31.46
CA VAL A 28 -16.82 2.21 30.61
C VAL A 28 -15.33 2.16 30.28
N ALA A 29 -14.55 1.51 31.12
CA ALA A 29 -13.21 1.05 30.75
C ALA A 29 -13.37 -0.23 29.92
N ARG A 30 -13.27 -0.11 28.59
CA ARG A 30 -13.06 -1.28 27.74
C ARG A 30 -11.66 -1.82 28.05
N ALA A 31 -11.60 -2.95 28.75
CA ALA A 31 -10.39 -3.74 28.88
C ALA A 31 -9.90 -4.13 27.49
N TRP A 32 -8.70 -3.69 27.12
CA TRP A 32 -8.00 -4.23 25.95
C TRP A 32 -7.40 -5.59 26.32
N PRO A 33 -7.57 -6.64 25.49
CA PRO A 33 -6.87 -7.90 25.70
C PRO A 33 -5.37 -7.74 25.40
N ALA A 34 -4.53 -8.37 26.23
CA ALA A 34 -3.08 -8.37 26.12
C ALA A 34 -2.58 -8.95 24.77
N PRO A 35 -1.44 -8.49 24.21
CA PRO A 35 -0.94 -8.99 22.94
C PRO A 35 -0.19 -10.31 23.17
N GLY A 36 -0.80 -11.41 22.73
CA GLY A 36 -0.27 -12.75 22.92
C GLY A 36 -0.97 -13.80 22.08
N SER A 37 -1.15 -13.54 20.78
CA SER A 37 -1.37 -14.60 19.80
C SER A 37 -0.97 -14.11 18.40
N PRO A 38 -0.25 -14.91 17.60
CA PRO A 38 -0.03 -14.59 16.20
C PRO A 38 -1.37 -14.72 15.47
N GLY A 39 -1.97 -13.58 15.12
CA GLY A 39 -3.21 -13.52 14.37
C GLY A 39 -3.01 -14.06 12.96
N THR A 40 -3.43 -15.30 12.73
CA THR A 40 -3.68 -15.86 11.39
C THR A 40 -4.97 -15.26 10.84
N THR A 41 -4.89 -14.08 10.24
CA THR A 41 -5.97 -13.57 9.38
C THR A 41 -5.68 -14.00 7.94
N GLY A 42 -5.95 -15.27 7.64
CA GLY A 42 -5.89 -15.84 6.30
C GLY A 42 -6.71 -17.13 6.28
N PRO A 43 -7.25 -17.55 5.11
CA PRO A 43 -7.99 -18.80 5.02
C PRO A 43 -7.09 -19.98 5.44
N GLU A 44 -7.58 -20.81 6.35
CA GLU A 44 -6.84 -21.93 6.98
C GLU A 44 -6.47 -23.06 5.99
N VAL A 45 -6.94 -22.99 4.75
CA VAL A 45 -6.67 -23.97 3.69
C VAL A 45 -6.07 -23.26 2.48
N LEU A 46 -4.74 -23.22 2.46
CA LEU A 46 -3.94 -22.82 1.30
C LEU A 46 -3.91 -23.98 0.29
N SER A 47 -4.00 -23.69 -1.01
CA SER A 47 -4.05 -24.73 -2.04
C SER A 47 -2.72 -25.51 -2.15
N PRO A 48 -2.73 -26.79 -2.58
CA PRO A 48 -1.55 -27.67 -2.57
C PRO A 48 -0.39 -27.22 -3.48
N VAL A 49 -0.57 -26.19 -4.30
CA VAL A 49 0.43 -25.70 -5.25
C VAL A 49 1.44 -24.75 -4.59
N HIS A 50 1.08 -24.14 -3.46
CA HIS A 50 1.94 -23.19 -2.75
C HIS A 50 3.11 -23.84 -1.99
N ASP A 51 3.15 -25.17 -1.87
CA ASP A 51 4.20 -25.90 -1.14
C ASP A 51 5.42 -26.25 -2.02
N GLN A 52 5.32 -26.11 -3.34
CA GLN A 52 6.37 -26.50 -4.30
C GLN A 52 7.26 -25.35 -4.80
N LEU A 53 6.86 -24.10 -4.56
CA LEU A 53 7.72 -22.95 -4.84
C LEU A 53 8.46 -22.61 -3.56
N ASN A 54 9.73 -23.03 -3.50
CA ASN A 54 10.71 -22.65 -2.49
C ASN A 54 10.91 -21.13 -2.42
N VAL A 55 9.91 -20.39 -1.93
CA VAL A 55 10.12 -19.10 -1.27
C VAL A 55 10.59 -19.46 0.12
N SER A 56 11.87 -19.82 0.19
CA SER A 56 12.53 -20.21 1.42
C SER A 56 12.31 -19.14 2.48
N LYS A 57 11.86 -19.62 3.64
CA LYS A 57 12.26 -19.34 5.04
C LYS A 57 13.31 -18.25 5.38
N ASP A 58 13.91 -17.57 4.42
CA ASP A 58 15.07 -16.68 4.60
C ASP A 58 14.69 -15.19 4.54
N HIS A 59 13.49 -14.85 4.06
CA HIS A 59 12.95 -13.51 4.25
C HIS A 59 12.21 -13.43 5.57
N GLU A 60 12.94 -13.19 6.65
CA GLU A 60 12.33 -12.62 7.86
C GLU A 60 11.62 -11.33 7.41
N LEU A 61 10.29 -11.33 7.45
CA LEU A 61 9.51 -10.10 7.30
C LEU A 61 10.14 -9.06 8.22
N PRO A 62 10.45 -7.83 7.76
CA PRO A 62 11.03 -6.83 8.62
C PRO A 62 10.09 -6.67 9.80
N ARG A 63 10.53 -7.13 10.98
CA ARG A 63 9.81 -6.91 12.22
C ARG A 63 9.84 -5.40 12.39
N TYR A 64 8.74 -4.74 12.06
CA TYR A 64 8.50 -3.38 12.48
C TYR A 64 8.50 -3.43 14.00
N HIS A 65 9.66 -3.20 14.60
CA HIS A 65 9.74 -2.89 16.01
C HIS A 65 8.84 -1.68 16.18
N ALA A 66 7.69 -1.89 16.81
CA ALA A 66 6.79 -0.81 17.18
C ALA A 66 7.68 0.23 17.86
N ARG A 67 7.81 1.40 17.23
CA ARG A 67 8.64 2.48 17.76
C ARG A 67 8.13 2.69 19.19
N PRO A 68 9.01 2.62 20.22
CA PRO A 68 8.55 2.78 21.59
C PRO A 68 7.72 4.07 21.67
N PRO A 69 6.60 4.06 22.41
CA PRO A 69 5.77 5.24 22.53
C PRO A 69 6.68 6.39 22.94
N LYS A 70 6.63 7.51 22.20
CA LYS A 70 7.42 8.69 22.51
C LYS A 70 7.05 9.09 23.94
N VAL A 71 7.94 8.83 24.89
CA VAL A 71 7.80 9.29 26.27
C VAL A 71 7.84 10.81 26.17
N GLN A 72 6.67 11.42 26.34
CA GLN A 72 6.61 12.87 26.47
C GLN A 72 7.24 13.18 27.84
N PRO A 73 8.32 13.95 27.91
CA PRO A 73 8.86 14.35 29.20
C PRO A 73 7.76 15.05 30.00
N ASP A 74 7.51 14.58 31.21
CA ASP A 74 6.49 15.14 32.09
C ASP A 74 7.06 16.44 32.71
N TYR A 75 6.60 17.59 32.22
CA TYR A 75 7.08 18.90 32.65
C TYR A 75 6.37 19.43 33.91
N SER A 76 5.53 18.61 34.55
CA SER A 76 4.78 18.96 35.75
C SER A 76 5.68 19.18 36.98
N GLU A 77 6.79 18.45 37.06
CA GLU A 77 7.87 18.69 38.01
C GLU A 77 8.94 19.56 37.35
N GLY A 78 8.74 20.88 37.39
CA GLY A 78 9.67 21.81 36.75
C GLY A 78 11.03 21.85 37.45
N PRO A 79 12.14 22.00 36.70
CA PRO A 79 13.47 22.15 37.29
C PRO A 79 13.56 23.37 38.20
N SER A 80 14.45 23.30 39.19
CA SER A 80 14.66 24.38 40.16
C SER A 80 15.00 25.69 39.43
N ALA A 81 14.64 26.85 39.99
CA ALA A 81 14.83 28.14 39.32
C ALA A 81 16.29 28.40 38.91
N LEU A 82 17.24 27.87 39.69
CA LEU A 82 18.68 27.94 39.40
C LEU A 82 19.09 27.05 38.22
N GLU A 83 18.46 25.90 38.05
CA GLU A 83 18.71 24.98 36.93
C GLU A 83 18.18 25.54 35.61
N LYS A 84 17.01 26.21 35.63
CA LYS A 84 16.49 26.95 34.48
C LYS A 84 17.38 28.11 34.08
N ALA A 85 17.89 28.86 35.07
CA ALA A 85 18.86 29.92 34.82
C ALA A 85 20.16 29.34 34.24
N GLY A 86 20.65 28.22 34.76
CA GLY A 86 21.83 27.51 34.24
C GLY A 86 21.65 27.07 32.79
N GLN A 87 20.52 26.46 32.43
CA GLN A 87 20.21 26.07 31.06
C GLN A 87 20.14 27.28 30.11
N LEU A 88 19.59 28.41 30.57
CA LEU A 88 19.44 29.62 29.77
C LEU A 88 20.79 30.35 29.57
N PHE A 89 21.59 30.50 30.62
CA PHE A 89 22.87 31.22 30.57
C PHE A 89 23.99 30.41 29.93
N LEU A 90 24.04 29.09 30.17
CA LEU A 90 25.07 28.19 29.61
C LEU A 90 24.64 27.53 28.30
N PHE A 91 23.44 27.85 27.79
CA PHE A 91 22.89 27.36 26.52
C PHE A 91 23.06 25.85 26.33
N THR A 92 22.87 25.06 27.39
CA THR A 92 23.15 23.62 27.38
C THR A 92 22.29 22.87 26.36
N GLU A 93 21.06 23.33 26.13
CA GLU A 93 20.18 22.78 25.10
C GLU A 93 20.69 23.07 23.67
N MET A 94 21.33 24.23 23.44
CA MET A 94 21.95 24.53 22.16
C MET A 94 23.20 23.67 21.93
N ALA A 95 24.00 23.45 22.98
CA ALA A 95 25.16 22.56 22.92
C ALA A 95 24.73 21.10 22.64
N ARG A 96 23.65 20.63 23.26
CA ARG A 96 23.06 19.31 22.98
C ARG A 96 22.57 19.21 21.54
N GLY A 97 21.93 20.25 21.01
CA GLY A 97 21.54 20.33 19.60
C GLY A 97 22.73 20.26 18.65
N LEU A 98 23.79 21.04 18.94
CA LEU A 98 25.03 21.05 18.17
C LEU A 98 25.76 19.71 18.20
N TRP A 99 25.69 18.98 19.31
CA TRP A 99 26.27 17.65 19.42
C TRP A 99 25.59 16.65 18.48
N ILE A 100 24.26 16.68 18.39
CA ILE A 100 23.50 15.78 17.49
C ILE A 100 23.78 16.11 16.02
N THR A 101 23.92 17.40 15.68
CA THR A 101 24.28 17.78 14.30
C THR A 101 25.70 17.38 13.96
N LEU A 102 26.64 17.51 14.90
CA LEU A 102 28.02 17.03 14.74
C LEU A 102 28.08 15.52 14.54
N GLU A 103 27.29 14.75 15.30
CA GLU A 103 27.18 13.29 15.14
C GLU A 103 26.65 12.92 13.74
N ASN A 104 25.65 13.65 13.24
CA ASN A 104 25.14 13.45 11.88
C ASN A 104 26.13 13.85 10.79
N PHE A 105 26.99 14.85 11.04
CA PHE A 105 28.01 15.28 10.07
C PHE A 105 29.06 14.20 9.79
N PHE A 106 29.38 13.36 10.78
CA PHE A 106 30.33 12.26 10.62
C PHE A 106 29.69 10.94 10.11
N ARG A 107 28.37 10.89 9.93
CA ARG A 107 27.72 9.74 9.28
C ARG A 107 27.95 9.78 7.77
N PRO A 108 28.09 8.61 7.11
CA PRO A 108 28.15 8.58 5.65
C PRO A 108 26.86 9.17 5.05
N PRO A 109 26.94 9.92 3.93
CA PRO A 109 25.78 10.51 3.30
C PRO A 109 24.91 9.44 2.63
N TYR A 110 23.58 9.63 2.63
CA TYR A 110 22.61 8.75 1.96
C TYR A 110 22.42 9.05 0.47
N THR A 111 23.17 10.00 -0.09
CA THR A 111 23.01 10.45 -1.47
C THR A 111 23.47 9.39 -2.46
N ILE A 112 22.57 8.94 -3.34
CA ILE A 112 22.93 8.15 -4.53
C ILE A 112 23.44 9.07 -5.64
N LEU A 113 24.38 8.58 -6.46
CA LEU A 113 24.93 9.35 -7.57
C LEU A 113 24.04 9.22 -8.83
N TYR A 114 22.91 9.90 -8.83
CA TYR A 114 22.10 10.03 -10.05
C TYR A 114 22.88 10.85 -11.09
N PRO A 115 23.03 10.42 -12.36
CA PRO A 115 22.29 9.37 -13.09
C PRO A 115 22.99 7.99 -13.19
N PHE A 116 24.16 7.81 -12.61
CA PHE A 116 24.92 6.55 -12.70
C PHE A 116 24.35 5.44 -11.83
N GLU A 117 23.79 5.82 -10.68
CA GLU A 117 23.09 4.93 -9.75
C GLU A 117 21.63 5.38 -9.66
N LYS A 118 20.70 4.45 -9.91
CA LYS A 118 19.25 4.70 -9.79
C LYS A 118 18.70 4.01 -8.55
N GLY A 119 17.64 4.57 -7.97
CA GLY A 119 16.94 3.96 -6.85
C GLY A 119 16.35 2.58 -7.23
N PRO A 120 16.25 1.63 -6.28
CA PRO A 120 15.60 0.36 -6.54
C PRO A 120 14.12 0.56 -6.82
N MET A 121 13.62 -0.01 -7.93
CA MET A 121 12.20 0.05 -8.31
C MET A 121 11.53 -1.31 -8.08
N SER A 122 10.26 -1.28 -7.67
CA SER A 122 9.47 -2.51 -7.55
C SER A 122 8.91 -2.93 -8.93
N PRO A 123 8.62 -4.22 -9.14
CA PRO A 123 7.96 -4.69 -10.37
C PRO A 123 6.57 -4.05 -10.63
N ARG A 124 5.96 -3.46 -9.60
CA ARG A 124 4.65 -2.79 -9.64
C ARG A 124 4.73 -1.28 -9.87
N PHE A 125 5.92 -0.76 -10.14
CA PHE A 125 6.09 0.65 -10.40
C PHE A 125 5.26 1.08 -11.63
N ARG A 126 4.72 2.30 -11.58
CA ARG A 126 3.83 2.88 -12.58
C ARG A 126 4.53 4.06 -13.25
N GLY A 127 4.86 3.90 -14.53
CA GLY A 127 5.57 4.90 -15.33
C GLY A 127 4.90 5.18 -16.67
N GLU A 128 5.69 5.28 -17.72
CA GLU A 128 5.21 5.59 -19.07
C GLU A 128 4.23 4.53 -19.58
N HIS A 129 3.17 4.94 -20.27
CA HIS A 129 2.19 3.99 -20.81
C HIS A 129 2.72 3.35 -22.11
N ALA A 130 2.38 2.08 -22.29
CA ALA A 130 2.73 1.31 -23.47
C ALA A 130 1.56 0.44 -23.93
N LEU A 131 1.42 0.28 -25.25
CA LEU A 131 0.52 -0.69 -25.86
C LEU A 131 1.31 -1.93 -26.27
N ARG A 132 0.89 -3.09 -25.79
CA ARG A 132 1.57 -4.36 -26.05
C ARG A 132 1.01 -5.10 -27.26
N ARG A 133 1.85 -6.01 -27.76
CA ARG A 133 1.49 -6.97 -28.81
C ARG A 133 1.40 -8.39 -28.25
N TYR A 134 0.67 -9.24 -28.95
CA TYR A 134 0.76 -10.68 -28.81
C TYR A 134 2.13 -11.18 -29.28
N PRO A 135 2.55 -12.39 -28.88
CA PRO A 135 3.79 -12.99 -29.39
C PRO A 135 3.75 -13.23 -30.92
N THR A 136 2.57 -13.21 -31.54
CA THR A 136 2.38 -13.26 -32.99
C THR A 136 2.66 -11.92 -33.70
N GLY A 137 2.86 -10.83 -32.95
CA GLY A 137 3.08 -9.47 -33.47
C GLY A 137 1.80 -8.64 -33.63
N GLU A 138 0.62 -9.24 -33.44
CA GLU A 138 -0.66 -8.52 -33.50
C GLU A 138 -0.88 -7.66 -32.24
N GLU A 139 -1.50 -6.50 -32.38
CA GLU A 139 -1.85 -5.65 -31.24
C GLU A 139 -2.87 -6.32 -30.31
N ARG A 140 -2.68 -6.20 -28.99
CA ARG A 140 -3.62 -6.79 -28.01
C ARG A 140 -4.95 -6.06 -27.93
N CYS A 141 -4.97 -4.76 -28.21
CA CYS A 141 -6.14 -3.91 -28.04
C CYS A 141 -7.31 -4.34 -28.93
N ILE A 142 -8.46 -4.66 -28.32
CA ILE A 142 -9.71 -5.03 -29.00
C ILE A 142 -10.74 -3.88 -29.07
N ALA A 143 -10.29 -2.65 -28.77
CA ALA A 143 -11.14 -1.46 -28.78
C ALA A 143 -12.42 -1.57 -27.91
N CYS A 144 -12.31 -2.18 -26.73
CA CYS A 144 -13.42 -2.38 -25.80
C CYS A 144 -13.89 -1.11 -25.07
N LYS A 145 -13.09 -0.04 -25.10
CA LYS A 145 -13.33 1.27 -24.45
C LYS A 145 -13.50 1.24 -22.92
N LEU A 146 -13.17 0.14 -22.24
CA LEU A 146 -13.18 0.07 -20.77
C LEU A 146 -12.16 1.04 -20.15
N CYS A 147 -10.97 1.15 -20.73
CA CYS A 147 -9.91 2.03 -20.24
C CYS A 147 -10.31 3.52 -20.28
N GLU A 148 -11.12 3.91 -21.26
CA GLU A 148 -11.65 5.28 -21.38
C GLU A 148 -12.70 5.54 -20.29
N ALA A 149 -13.58 4.56 -20.03
CA ALA A 149 -14.62 4.68 -19.01
C ALA A 149 -14.07 4.71 -17.57
N ILE A 150 -13.00 3.97 -17.28
CA ILE A 150 -12.43 3.89 -15.92
C ILE A 150 -11.47 5.05 -15.61
N CYS A 151 -11.01 5.78 -16.62
CA CYS A 151 -10.01 6.83 -16.43
C CYS A 151 -10.59 7.98 -15.58
N PRO A 152 -10.07 8.21 -14.35
CA PRO A 152 -10.65 9.21 -13.45
C PRO A 152 -10.46 10.64 -13.97
N ALA A 153 -9.42 10.87 -14.77
CA ALA A 153 -9.09 12.16 -15.37
C ALA A 153 -9.58 12.32 -16.82
N LEU A 154 -10.25 11.30 -17.38
CA LEU A 154 -10.72 11.28 -18.78
C LEU A 154 -9.63 11.68 -19.78
N ALA A 155 -8.42 11.14 -19.59
CA ALA A 155 -7.23 11.46 -20.39
C ALA A 155 -7.14 10.67 -21.70
N ILE A 156 -7.90 9.58 -21.83
CA ILE A 156 -7.84 8.64 -22.95
C ILE A 156 -9.02 8.91 -23.90
N THR A 157 -8.76 8.92 -25.20
CA THR A 157 -9.82 8.99 -26.22
C THR A 157 -9.66 7.85 -27.22
N ILE A 158 -10.72 7.05 -27.43
CA ILE A 158 -10.66 5.85 -28.25
C ILE A 158 -11.75 5.86 -29.34
N GLU A 159 -11.31 5.72 -30.59
CA GLU A 159 -12.18 5.50 -31.74
C GLU A 159 -11.92 4.12 -32.34
N SER A 160 -12.99 3.45 -32.77
CA SER A 160 -12.93 2.06 -33.22
C SER A 160 -13.64 1.86 -34.54
N GLU A 161 -12.97 1.17 -35.44
CA GLU A 161 -13.49 0.81 -36.76
C GLU A 161 -13.21 -0.68 -37.03
N PRO A 162 -14.06 -1.36 -37.82
CA PRO A 162 -13.77 -2.71 -38.28
C PRO A 162 -12.59 -2.69 -39.26
N ARG A 163 -11.57 -3.51 -39.00
CA ARG A 163 -10.47 -3.77 -39.93
C ARG A 163 -10.98 -4.60 -41.12
N ALA A 164 -10.22 -4.63 -42.22
CA ALA A 164 -10.48 -5.48 -43.38
C ALA A 164 -10.67 -6.98 -43.02
N ASP A 165 -10.03 -7.44 -41.94
CA ASP A 165 -10.09 -8.81 -41.45
C ASP A 165 -11.35 -9.09 -40.59
N GLY A 166 -12.26 -8.11 -40.43
CA GLY A 166 -13.45 -8.21 -39.59
C GLY A 166 -13.19 -8.03 -38.09
N ALA A 167 -11.93 -8.04 -37.66
CA ALA A 167 -11.54 -7.75 -36.29
C ALA A 167 -11.76 -6.27 -35.94
N ARG A 168 -12.28 -6.00 -34.73
CA ARG A 168 -12.44 -4.65 -34.20
C ARG A 168 -11.11 -4.13 -33.66
N ARG A 169 -10.61 -3.02 -34.21
CA ARG A 169 -9.35 -2.39 -33.81
C ARG A 169 -9.53 -0.89 -33.61
N THR A 170 -8.55 -0.27 -32.95
CA THR A 170 -8.57 1.18 -32.73
C THR A 170 -7.95 1.91 -33.92
N THR A 171 -8.65 2.90 -34.45
CA THR A 171 -8.08 3.84 -35.44
C THR A 171 -7.32 4.94 -34.72
N ARG A 172 -7.92 5.45 -33.65
CA ARG A 172 -7.36 6.46 -32.77
C ARG A 172 -7.33 5.96 -31.35
N TYR A 173 -6.17 6.06 -30.72
CA TYR A 173 -5.95 5.75 -29.32
C TYR A 173 -4.97 6.78 -28.78
N ASP A 174 -5.53 7.85 -28.23
CA ASP A 174 -4.72 8.99 -27.80
C ASP A 174 -4.79 9.10 -26.28
N ILE A 175 -3.64 9.36 -25.67
CA ILE A 175 -3.51 9.63 -24.24
C ILE A 175 -2.86 10.99 -24.05
N ASP A 176 -3.52 11.85 -23.29
CA ASP A 176 -2.95 13.11 -22.82
C ASP A 176 -2.20 12.89 -21.51
N MET A 177 -0.86 12.82 -21.56
CA MET A 177 -0.02 12.63 -20.36
C MET A 177 -0.05 13.83 -19.41
N THR A 178 -0.55 14.99 -19.85
CA THR A 178 -0.74 16.15 -18.98
C THR A 178 -1.98 16.02 -18.09
N LYS A 179 -2.96 15.21 -18.50
CA LYS A 179 -4.16 14.89 -17.69
C LYS A 179 -4.00 13.58 -16.93
N CYS A 180 -3.20 12.66 -17.43
CA CYS A 180 -3.00 11.36 -16.78
C CYS A 180 -2.38 11.53 -15.39
N ILE A 181 -2.97 10.88 -14.39
CA ILE A 181 -2.49 10.89 -13.00
C ILE A 181 -1.71 9.63 -12.61
N TYR A 182 -1.39 8.76 -13.58
CA TYR A 182 -0.62 7.52 -13.39
C TYR A 182 -1.18 6.61 -12.27
N CYS A 183 -2.51 6.42 -12.28
CA CYS A 183 -3.21 5.64 -11.27
C CYS A 183 -3.16 4.11 -11.49
N GLY A 184 -2.84 3.62 -12.69
CA GLY A 184 -2.85 2.19 -13.01
C GLY A 184 -4.20 1.55 -13.28
N PHE A 185 -5.33 2.27 -13.17
CA PHE A 185 -6.65 1.67 -13.42
C PHE A 185 -6.84 1.20 -14.86
N CYS A 186 -6.16 1.80 -15.82
CA CYS A 186 -6.21 1.39 -17.22
C CYS A 186 -5.60 -0.01 -17.43
N GLN A 187 -4.56 -0.36 -16.68
CA GLN A 187 -3.88 -1.65 -16.71
C GLN A 187 -4.73 -2.75 -16.07
N GLU A 188 -5.37 -2.45 -14.93
CA GLU A 188 -6.22 -3.42 -14.22
C GLU A 188 -7.59 -3.61 -14.91
N ALA A 189 -8.12 -2.57 -15.56
CA ALA A 189 -9.40 -2.66 -16.26
C ALA A 189 -9.30 -3.32 -17.65
N CYS A 190 -8.11 -3.50 -18.19
CA CYS A 190 -7.96 -4.04 -19.53
C CYS A 190 -8.18 -5.57 -19.53
N PRO A 191 -9.21 -6.10 -20.22
CA PRO A 191 -9.50 -7.54 -20.19
C PRO A 191 -8.46 -8.41 -20.92
N VAL A 192 -7.57 -7.80 -21.68
CA VAL A 192 -6.60 -8.46 -22.56
C VAL A 192 -5.16 -7.98 -22.31
N ASP A 193 -4.93 -7.23 -21.23
CA ASP A 193 -3.64 -6.61 -20.89
C ASP A 193 -3.00 -5.84 -22.06
N ALA A 194 -3.81 -5.06 -22.79
CA ALA A 194 -3.34 -4.32 -23.97
C ALA A 194 -2.56 -3.06 -23.61
N ILE A 195 -3.04 -2.30 -22.61
CA ILE A 195 -2.35 -1.13 -22.09
C ILE A 195 -1.73 -1.47 -20.74
N VAL A 196 -0.48 -1.07 -20.56
CA VAL A 196 0.29 -1.30 -19.35
C VAL A 196 1.12 -0.07 -19.02
N GLU A 197 1.40 0.12 -17.74
CA GLU A 197 2.35 1.12 -17.27
C GLU A 197 3.73 0.45 -17.16
N THR A 198 4.75 1.09 -17.75
CA THR A 198 6.14 0.60 -17.78
C THR A 198 6.94 1.12 -16.59
N GLN A 199 8.18 0.67 -16.44
CA GLN A 199 9.10 1.19 -15.44
C GLN A 199 9.86 2.45 -15.89
N THR A 200 9.66 2.89 -17.13
CA THR A 200 10.27 4.11 -17.67
C THR A 200 9.67 5.33 -16.99
N LEU A 201 10.50 6.08 -16.27
CA LEU A 201 10.12 7.34 -15.61
C LEU A 201 10.76 8.59 -16.23
N GLU A 202 11.81 8.41 -17.04
CA GLU A 202 12.66 9.48 -17.57
C GLU A 202 12.22 9.90 -18.99
N PHE A 203 10.99 10.37 -19.13
CA PHE A 203 10.42 10.85 -20.40
C PHE A 203 10.03 12.33 -20.35
N ALA A 204 10.78 13.13 -19.58
CA ALA A 204 10.61 14.57 -19.59
C ALA A 204 10.90 15.13 -20.99
N THR A 205 9.97 15.94 -21.51
CA THR A 205 10.09 16.58 -22.82
C THR A 205 10.01 18.10 -22.67
N GLU A 206 10.56 18.80 -23.66
CA GLU A 206 10.65 20.27 -23.65
C GLU A 206 9.34 20.94 -24.06
N THR A 207 8.59 20.31 -24.96
CA THR A 207 7.33 20.84 -25.49
C THR A 207 6.12 20.11 -24.91
N ARG A 208 4.97 20.80 -24.88
CA ARG A 208 3.71 20.20 -24.40
C ARG A 208 3.12 19.24 -25.42
N GLU A 209 3.30 19.55 -26.71
CA GLU A 209 2.80 18.76 -27.83
C GLU A 209 3.33 17.32 -27.78
N GLU A 210 4.57 17.13 -27.33
CA GLU A 210 5.18 15.81 -27.20
C GLU A 210 4.53 14.92 -26.12
N LEU A 211 3.85 15.49 -25.12
CA LEU A 211 3.11 14.76 -24.08
C LEU A 211 1.73 14.27 -24.54
N PHE A 212 1.26 14.69 -25.71
CA PHE A 212 0.08 14.10 -26.33
C PHE A 212 0.51 12.87 -27.12
N TYR A 213 0.21 11.69 -26.58
CA TYR A 213 0.65 10.43 -27.14
C TYR A 213 -0.41 9.88 -28.08
N ASN A 214 -0.01 9.65 -29.33
CA ASN A 214 -0.80 8.94 -30.31
C ASN A 214 -0.61 7.42 -30.16
N LYS A 215 -1.50 6.64 -30.78
CA LYS A 215 -1.44 5.17 -30.82
C LYS A 215 -0.06 4.65 -31.23
N GLU A 216 0.55 5.25 -32.24
CA GLU A 216 1.84 4.83 -32.78
C GLU A 216 2.98 4.99 -31.77
N LYS A 217 2.98 6.11 -31.01
CA LYS A 217 3.97 6.36 -29.97
C LYS A 217 3.85 5.34 -28.84
N LEU A 218 2.61 5.02 -28.44
CA LEU A 218 2.34 4.01 -27.41
C LEU A 218 2.75 2.60 -27.82
N LEU A 219 2.55 2.24 -29.10
CA LEU A 219 3.04 0.98 -29.65
C LEU A 219 4.57 0.95 -29.71
N ALA A 220 5.21 2.04 -30.12
CA ALA A 220 6.67 2.14 -30.13
C ALA A 220 7.27 2.00 -28.72
N ASN A 221 6.60 2.54 -27.70
CA ASN A 221 6.99 2.35 -26.30
C ASN A 221 6.85 0.90 -25.86
N GLY A 222 5.77 0.24 -26.25
CA GLY A 222 5.57 -1.19 -26.01
C GLY A 222 6.65 -2.04 -26.67
N ASP A 223 6.96 -1.79 -27.94
CA ASP A 223 7.97 -2.53 -28.69
C ASP A 223 9.38 -2.37 -28.07
N ARG A 224 9.69 -1.21 -27.47
CA ARG A 224 10.96 -0.98 -26.75
C ARG A 224 11.02 -1.68 -25.39
N ALA A 225 9.92 -1.66 -24.63
CA ALA A 225 9.87 -2.10 -23.24
C ALA A 225 9.25 -3.50 -23.04
N GLU A 226 8.86 -4.21 -24.11
CA GLU A 226 8.11 -5.47 -24.03
C GLU A 226 8.80 -6.53 -23.16
N ALA A 227 10.13 -6.65 -23.26
CA ALA A 227 10.90 -7.61 -22.47
C ALA A 227 10.83 -7.32 -20.96
N GLU A 228 10.97 -6.05 -20.59
CA GLU A 228 10.89 -5.59 -19.20
C GLU A 228 9.47 -5.75 -18.65
N ILE A 229 8.47 -5.27 -19.41
CA ILE A 229 7.05 -5.39 -19.09
C ILE A 229 6.67 -6.87 -18.88
N ALA A 230 7.08 -7.77 -19.79
CA ALA A 230 6.77 -9.19 -19.68
C ALA A 230 7.33 -9.80 -18.40
N SER A 231 8.56 -9.45 -18.02
CA SER A 231 9.19 -9.90 -16.77
C SER A 231 8.46 -9.37 -15.53
N ASN A 232 8.03 -8.11 -15.54
CA ASN A 232 7.30 -7.49 -14.43
C ASN A 232 5.91 -8.08 -14.25
N ILE A 233 5.16 -8.31 -15.34
CA ILE A 233 3.86 -8.99 -15.25
C ILE A 233 4.05 -10.43 -14.78
N TYR A 234 5.10 -11.13 -15.23
CA TYR A 234 5.41 -12.45 -14.71
C TYR A 234 5.72 -12.44 -13.21
N ALA A 235 6.36 -11.40 -12.68
CA ALA A 235 6.56 -11.26 -11.23
C ALA A 235 5.26 -10.94 -10.46
N ASP A 236 4.31 -10.25 -11.10
CA ASP A 236 3.11 -9.69 -10.45
C ASP A 236 1.83 -10.53 -10.61
N HIS A 237 1.73 -11.39 -11.63
CA HIS A 237 0.47 -12.02 -12.04
C HIS A 237 -0.29 -12.80 -10.95
N LEU A 238 0.37 -13.27 -9.89
CA LEU A 238 -0.31 -13.96 -8.79
C LEU A 238 -1.09 -13.02 -7.85
N GLN A 239 -0.81 -11.72 -7.88
CA GLN A 239 -1.40 -10.75 -6.96
C GLN A 239 -2.50 -9.88 -7.62
N ARG A 240 -2.89 -10.20 -8.86
CA ARG A 240 -3.95 -9.52 -9.61
C ARG A 240 -5.29 -10.22 -9.48
#